data_AF-A0A3S5YLC6-F1
#
_entry.id   AF-A0A3S5YLC6-F1
#
_cell.length_a   1.000
_cell.length_b   1.000
_cell.length_c   1.000
_cell.angle_alpha   90.00
_cell.angle_beta   90.00
_cell.angle_gamma   90.00
#
_symmetry.space_group_name_H-M   'P 1'
#
loop_
_entity.id
_entity.type
_entity.pdbx_description
1 polymer ?
#
loop_
_entity_poly.entity_id
_entity_poly.type
_entity_poly.pdbx_seq_one_letter_code
_entity_poly.pdbx_strand_id
1 'polypeptide(L)'
;MDFWGISLYQSWHNGRVNITGDIGYNASDGISANLIDKTTFAGQIGVKLLKGDMRWGLGYSVNTSSHNNDQMINATWQLSF
;
A
#
# COMPACT_ATOMS: atom_id res chain seq x y z
N MET A 1 6.11 18.20 -15.67
CA MET A 1 6.43 18.05 -14.25
C MET A 1 6.51 16.58 -13.99
N ASP A 2 7.70 16.10 -13.69
CA ASP A 2 7.96 14.67 -13.55
C ASP A 2 8.03 14.34 -12.06
N PHE A 3 7.26 13.34 -11.68
CA PHE A 3 7.20 12.82 -10.33
C PHE A 3 7.96 11.50 -10.31
N TRP A 4 8.76 11.28 -9.29
CA TRP A 4 9.45 10.03 -9.08
C TRP A 4 9.10 9.50 -7.69
N GLY A 5 9.04 8.18 -7.54
CA GLY A 5 8.74 7.56 -6.27
C GLY A 5 9.43 6.23 -6.13
N ILE A 6 9.69 5.86 -4.90
CA ILE A 6 10.28 4.58 -4.54
C ILE A 6 9.35 3.91 -3.54
N SER A 7 9.05 2.64 -3.77
CA SER A 7 8.30 1.81 -2.84
C SER A 7 9.07 0.53 -2.51
N LEU A 8 8.91 0.10 -1.27
CA LEU A 8 9.40 -1.18 -0.76
C LEU A 8 8.20 -2.10 -0.58
N TYR A 9 8.25 -3.24 -1.24
CA TYR A 9 7.25 -4.30 -1.13
C TYR A 9 7.82 -5.47 -0.33
N GLN A 10 7.06 -5.96 0.65
CA GLN A 10 7.37 -7.17 1.39
C GLN A 10 6.16 -8.10 1.46
N SER A 11 6.42 -9.40 1.37
CA SER A 11 5.40 -10.42 1.53
C SER A 11 5.92 -11.60 2.34
N TRP A 12 5.15 -12.00 3.35
CA TRP A 12 5.42 -13.17 4.18
C TRP A 12 4.32 -14.21 3.93
N HIS A 13 4.72 -15.41 3.53
CA HIS A 13 3.79 -16.52 3.36
C HIS A 13 4.04 -17.59 4.42
N ASN A 14 2.97 -18.09 5.03
CA ASN A 14 3.01 -19.22 5.93
C ASN A 14 1.85 -20.18 5.62
N GLY A 15 2.04 -21.00 4.59
CA GLY A 15 1.12 -22.06 4.13
C GLY A 15 -0.28 -21.59 3.74
N ARG A 16 -1.08 -21.21 4.74
CA ARG A 16 -2.46 -20.75 4.63
C ARG A 16 -2.62 -19.24 4.74
N VAL A 17 -1.61 -18.51 5.22
CA VAL A 17 -1.68 -17.06 5.42
C VAL A 17 -0.61 -16.37 4.60
N ASN A 18 -0.98 -15.30 3.90
CA ASN A 18 -0.07 -14.42 3.17
C ASN A 18 -0.27 -13.02 3.70
N ILE A 19 0.78 -12.43 4.25
CA ILE A 19 0.80 -11.05 4.69
C ILE A 19 1.61 -10.28 3.65
N THR A 20 1.10 -9.15 3.21
CA THR A 20 1.72 -8.26 2.25
C THR A 20 1.75 -6.88 2.85
N GLY A 21 2.86 -6.19 2.73
CA GLY A 21 2.96 -4.79 3.10
C GLY A 21 3.79 -4.07 2.06
N ASP A 22 3.37 -2.88 1.68
CA ASP A 22 4.21 -1.97 0.95
C ASP A 22 4.13 -0.57 1.50
N ILE A 23 5.23 0.14 1.31
CA ILE A 23 5.45 1.47 1.80
C ILE A 23 6.25 2.22 0.76
N GLY A 24 5.81 3.40 0.40
CA GLY A 24 6.35 4.18 -0.69
C GLY A 24 6.32 5.67 -0.40
N TYR A 25 7.30 6.34 -0.99
CA TYR A 25 7.41 7.79 -0.96
C TYR A 25 7.54 8.30 -2.38
N ASN A 26 6.78 9.35 -2.68
CA ASN A 26 6.77 10.00 -3.97
C ASN A 26 7.16 11.47 -3.79
N ALA A 27 8.16 11.88 -4.55
CA ALA A 27 8.62 13.25 -4.65
C ALA A 27 8.21 13.83 -6.01
N SER A 28 7.63 15.03 -6.00
CA SER A 28 7.43 15.82 -7.21
C SER A 28 8.59 16.80 -7.32
N ASP A 29 9.29 16.79 -8.44
CA ASP A 29 10.59 17.46 -8.56
C ASP A 29 10.51 18.97 -8.39
N GLY A 30 11.52 19.50 -7.71
CA GLY A 30 11.62 20.86 -7.22
C GLY A 30 12.71 20.96 -6.16
N ILE A 31 13.97 20.69 -6.56
CA ILE A 31 15.16 20.98 -5.76
C ILE A 31 15.26 22.50 -5.57
N SER A 32 14.44 23.06 -4.69
CA SER A 32 14.49 24.47 -4.31
C SER A 32 13.86 24.64 -2.93
N ALA A 33 14.70 24.49 -1.91
CA ALA A 33 14.62 25.22 -0.66
C ALA A 33 13.29 25.20 0.13
N ASN A 34 12.59 24.07 0.21
CA ASN A 34 11.62 23.82 1.30
C ASN A 34 11.23 22.34 1.36
N LEU A 35 12.11 21.49 1.90
CA LEU A 35 12.02 20.02 1.84
C LEU A 35 10.79 19.38 2.54
N ILE A 36 9.85 20.16 3.08
CA ILE A 36 8.74 19.67 3.92
C ILE A 36 7.34 19.84 3.29
N ASP A 37 7.18 20.63 2.23
CA ASP A 37 5.82 21.03 1.82
C ASP A 37 5.11 20.12 0.80
N LYS A 38 5.77 19.16 0.12
CA LYS A 38 5.12 18.36 -0.97
C LYS A 38 5.57 16.90 -1.12
N THR A 39 5.87 16.21 -0.03
CA THR A 39 6.12 14.75 -0.09
C THR A 39 4.80 14.00 0.03
N THR A 40 4.55 13.05 -0.88
CA THR A 40 3.42 12.12 -0.76
C THR A 40 3.92 10.79 -0.23
N PHE A 41 3.31 10.32 0.85
CA PHE A 41 3.55 9.02 1.45
C PHE A 41 2.39 8.09 1.13
N ALA A 42 2.69 6.94 0.53
CA ALA A 42 1.71 5.90 0.25
C ALA A 42 2.14 4.62 0.97
N GLY A 43 1.26 4.01 1.75
CA GLY A 43 1.53 2.73 2.37
C GLY A 43 0.29 1.86 2.39
N GLN A 44 0.45 0.56 2.23
CA GLN A 44 -0.63 -0.39 2.40
C GLN A 44 -0.15 -1.66 3.09
N ILE A 45 -1.07 -2.28 3.81
CA ILE A 45 -0.89 -3.57 4.44
C ILE A 45 -2.09 -4.43 4.10
N GLY A 46 -1.83 -5.67 3.73
CA GLY A 46 -2.84 -6.64 3.35
C GLY A 46 -2.57 -8.00 3.95
N VAL A 47 -3.62 -8.66 4.42
CA VAL A 47 -3.60 -10.06 4.86
C VAL A 47 -4.54 -10.84 3.96
N LYS A 48 -4.02 -11.91 3.38
CA LYS A 48 -4.75 -12.86 2.55
C LYS A 48 -4.70 -14.24 3.18
N LEU A 49 -5.86 -14.79 3.50
CA LEU A 49 -6.02 -16.13 4.03
C LEU A 49 -6.46 -17.06 2.90
N LEU A 50 -5.81 -18.20 2.77
CA LEU A 50 -6.19 -19.30 1.90
C LEU A 50 -6.56 -20.51 2.76
N LYS A 51 -7.80 -20.98 2.61
CA LYS A 51 -8.28 -22.19 3.28
C LYS A 51 -9.06 -23.03 2.26
N GLY A 52 -8.43 -24.08 1.73
CA GLY A 52 -8.99 -24.88 0.63
C GLY A 52 -9.16 -24.02 -0.62
N ASP A 53 -10.33 -24.10 -1.26
CA ASP A 53 -10.68 -23.28 -2.43
C ASP A 53 -11.15 -21.87 -2.09
N MET A 54 -11.20 -21.53 -0.80
CA MET A 54 -11.68 -20.24 -0.32
C MET A 54 -10.53 -19.30 0.04
N ARG A 55 -10.56 -18.10 -0.54
CA ARG A 55 -9.60 -17.04 -0.34
C ARG A 55 -10.29 -15.83 0.29
N TRP A 56 -9.70 -15.30 1.35
CA TRP A 56 -10.14 -14.10 2.02
C TRP A 56 -9.02 -13.09 2.01
N GLY A 57 -9.33 -11.83 1.77
CA GLY A 57 -8.35 -10.75 1.74
C GLY A 57 -8.88 -9.55 2.49
N LEU A 58 -8.07 -9.02 3.40
CA LEU A 58 -8.29 -7.75 4.07
C LEU A 58 -7.09 -6.87 3.79
N GLY A 59 -7.34 -5.62 3.40
CA GLY A 59 -6.32 -4.64 3.07
C GLY A 59 -6.66 -3.29 3.67
N TYR A 60 -5.64 -2.59 4.12
CA TYR A 60 -5.71 -1.21 4.53
C TYR A 60 -4.62 -0.44 3.79
N SER A 61 -5.01 0.65 3.14
CA SER A 61 -4.09 1.54 2.43
C SER A 61 -4.30 2.97 2.91
N VAL A 62 -3.20 3.67 3.09
CA VAL A 62 -3.15 5.07 3.48
C VAL A 62 -2.30 5.81 2.44
N ASN A 63 -2.87 6.85 1.86
CA ASN A 63 -2.18 7.75 0.97
C ASN A 63 -2.27 9.16 1.57
N THR A 64 -1.17 9.58 2.18
CA THR A 64 -0.98 10.90 2.76
C THR A 64 -0.23 11.75 1.75
N SER A 65 -0.93 12.73 1.18
CA SER A 65 -0.31 13.75 0.34
C SER A 65 -0.31 15.09 1.08
N SER A 66 0.56 16.01 0.67
CA SER A 66 0.68 17.37 1.22
C SER A 66 -0.63 18.18 1.34
N HIS A 67 -1.73 17.73 0.72
CA HIS A 67 -3.02 18.40 0.82
C HIS A 67 -4.26 17.50 0.97
N ASN A 68 -4.13 16.18 1.15
CA ASN A 68 -5.29 15.31 1.39
C ASN A 68 -4.84 13.96 1.98
N ASN A 69 -5.58 13.46 2.98
CA ASN A 69 -5.36 12.15 3.59
C ASN A 69 -6.49 11.20 3.17
N ASP A 70 -6.16 10.28 2.27
CA ASP A 70 -7.10 9.26 1.81
C ASP A 70 -6.76 7.93 2.49
N GLN A 71 -7.73 7.38 3.22
CA GLN A 71 -7.61 6.07 3.86
C GLN A 71 -8.64 5.14 3.24
N MET A 72 -8.20 3.97 2.80
CA MET A 72 -9.06 3.01 2.12
C MET A 72 -8.89 1.63 2.76
N ILE A 73 -10.02 1.07 3.19
CA ILE A 73 -10.12 -0.30 3.72
C ILE A 73 -10.78 -1.16 2.64
N ASN A 74 -10.14 -2.27 2.27
CA ASN A 74 -10.66 -3.23 1.32
C ASN A 74 -10.87 -4.58 2.01
N ALA A 75 -12.07 -5.13 1.85
CA ALA A 75 -12.38 -6.51 2.17
C ALA A 75 -12.73 -7.24 0.86
N THR A 76 -12.16 -8.42 0.68
CA THR A 76 -12.33 -9.25 -0.52
C THR A 76 -12.52 -10.70 -0.10
N TRP A 77 -13.41 -11.41 -0.79
CA TRP A 77 -13.58 -12.84 -0.65
C TRP A 77 -13.72 -13.43 -2.04
N GLN A 78 -13.13 -14.60 -2.23
CA GLN A 78 -13.16 -15.32 -3.49
C GLN A 78 -13.27 -16.81 -3.19
N LEU A 79 -14.28 -17.44 -3.80
CA LEU A 79 -14.43 -18.89 -3.81
C LEU A 79 -14.08 -19.38 -5.21
N SER A 80 -13.16 -20.32 -5.30
CA SER A 80 -12.91 -21.08 -6.53
C SER A 80 -13.62 -22.43 -6.44
N PHE A 81 -14.08 -22.94 -7.58
CA PHE A 81 -14.78 -24.23 -7.73
C PHE A 81 -14.18 -25.00 -8.90
#